data_AF-A0A3D4CI94-F1
#
_entry.id   AF-A0A3D4CI94-F1
#
_cell.length_a   1.000
_cell.length_b   1.000
_cell.length_c   1.000
_cell.angle_alpha   90.00
_cell.angle_beta   90.00
_cell.angle_gamma   90.00
#
_symmetry.space_group_name_H-M   'P 1'
#
loop_
_entity.id
_entity.type
_entity.pdbx_description
1 polymer ?
#
loop_
_entity_poly.entity_id
_entity_poly.type
_entity_poly.pdbx_seq_one_letter_code
_entity_poly.pdbx_strand_id
1 'polypeptide(L)'
;MISKTIKFIVYPFFWILSLIPLPFLNLFSFLIANFFTYRKKIIISNIKLAFPNKTKREINNIYKGFKLYFLNLIWEIIKMFSSNNNFYKKRIRVSNIDIINDY
;
A
#
# COMPACT_ATOMS: atom_id res chain seq x y z
N MET A 1 -13.75 22.22 5.81
CA MET A 1 -12.76 22.52 6.87
C MET A 1 -12.85 21.46 7.95
N ILE A 2 -11.82 20.64 8.16
CA ILE A 2 -11.78 19.68 9.29
C ILE A 2 -11.68 20.48 10.58
N SER A 3 -12.57 20.24 11.55
CA SER A 3 -12.57 20.97 12.82
C SER A 3 -11.24 20.78 13.55
N LYS A 4 -10.79 21.79 14.30
CA LYS A 4 -9.55 21.70 15.10
C LYS A 4 -9.57 20.46 16.02
N THR A 5 -10.73 20.11 16.58
CA THR A 5 -10.92 18.94 17.44
C THR A 5 -10.64 17.61 16.74
N ILE A 6 -11.07 17.44 15.48
CA ILE A 6 -10.82 16.21 14.72
C ILE A 6 -9.32 16.02 14.47
N LYS A 7 -8.57 17.11 14.23
CA LYS A 7 -7.11 17.03 14.03
C LYS A 7 -6.38 16.51 15.27
N PHE A 8 -6.80 16.94 16.46
CA PHE A 8 -6.23 16.48 17.74
C PHE A 8 -6.46 15.00 18.01
N ILE A 9 -7.43 14.36 17.35
CA ILE A 9 -7.70 12.92 17.51
C ILE A 9 -7.02 12.12 16.41
N VAL A 10 -7.20 12.54 15.15
CA VAL A 10 -6.74 11.78 13.98
C VAL A 10 -5.22 11.73 13.88
N TYR A 11 -4.54 12.85 14.16
CA TYR A 11 -3.08 12.91 14.07
C TYR A 11 -2.38 11.96 15.06
N PRO A 12 -2.63 12.00 16.39
CA PRO A 12 -1.98 11.08 17.31
C PRO A 12 -2.38 9.63 17.06
N PHE A 13 -3.61 9.37 16.60
CA PHE A 13 -4.03 8.02 16.22
C PHE A 13 -3.15 7.43 15.11
N PHE A 14 -2.98 8.15 13.99
CA PHE A 14 -2.12 7.68 12.89
C PHE A 14 -0.65 7.67 13.27
N TRP A 15 -0.20 8.60 14.12
CA TRP A 15 1.17 8.59 14.64
C TRP A 15 1.44 7.33 15.46
N ILE A 16 0.59 6.98 16.43
CA ILE A 16 0.72 5.74 17.23
C ILE A 16 0.70 4.51 16.33
N LEU A 17 -0.25 4.45 15.39
CA LEU A 17 -0.36 3.34 14.45
C LEU A 17 0.89 3.20 13.57
N SER A 18 1.51 4.32 13.20
CA SER A 18 2.75 4.33 12.42
C SER A 18 3.95 3.80 13.19
N LEU A 19 3.94 3.75 14.52
CA LEU A 19 5.06 3.24 15.29
C LEU A 19 5.21 1.71 15.16
N ILE A 20 4.13 1.00 14.81
CA ILE A 20 4.14 -0.45 14.63
C ILE A 20 5.19 -0.85 13.56
N PRO A 21 6.03 -1.87 13.80
CA PRO A 21 6.97 -2.34 12.79
C PRO A 21 6.26 -2.99 11.59
N LEU A 22 6.72 -2.67 10.38
CA LEU A 22 6.13 -3.17 9.12
C LEU A 22 5.99 -4.70 9.04
N PRO A 23 6.90 -5.54 9.57
CA PRO A 23 6.71 -7.00 9.53
C PRO A 23 5.39 -7.46 10.18
N PHE A 24 4.97 -6.84 11.29
CA PHE A 24 3.71 -7.16 11.95
C PHE A 24 2.51 -6.71 11.10
N LEU A 25 2.59 -5.50 10.53
CA LEU A 25 1.55 -4.98 9.65
C LEU A 25 1.41 -5.82 8.37
N ASN A 26 2.53 -6.31 7.82
CA ASN A 26 2.54 -7.20 6.65
C ASN A 26 1.91 -8.56 6.95
N LEU A 27 2.14 -9.12 8.14
CA LEU A 27 1.44 -10.34 8.58
C LEU A 27 -0.06 -10.09 8.69
N PHE A 28 -0.46 -8.96 9.26
CA PHE A 28 -1.86 -8.57 9.37
C PHE A 28 -2.52 -8.38 7.98
N SER A 29 -1.82 -7.76 7.03
CA SER A 29 -2.25 -7.69 5.63
C SER A 29 -2.46 -9.07 5.01
N PHE A 30 -1.54 -10.02 5.26
CA PHE A 30 -1.68 -11.38 4.75
C PHE A 30 -2.92 -12.07 5.29
N LEU A 31 -3.20 -11.91 6.59
CA LEU A 31 -4.41 -12.44 7.21
C LEU A 31 -5.67 -11.80 6.59
N ILE A 32 -5.76 -10.47 6.54
CA ILE A 32 -6.91 -9.78 5.93
C ILE A 32 -7.07 -10.18 4.47
N ALA A 33 -5.98 -10.26 3.72
CA ALA A 33 -6.00 -10.65 2.31
C ALA A 33 -6.42 -12.11 2.11
N ASN A 34 -6.32 -12.98 3.11
CA ASN A 34 -6.80 -14.35 2.97
C ASN A 34 -8.26 -14.51 3.42
N PHE A 35 -8.65 -13.85 4.51
CA PHE A 35 -9.98 -14.01 5.12
C PHE A 35 -11.05 -13.07 4.54
N PHE A 36 -10.68 -11.88 4.07
CA PHE A 36 -11.64 -10.88 3.62
C PHE A 36 -11.68 -10.73 2.10
N THR A 37 -12.88 -10.66 1.53
CA THR A 37 -13.06 -10.37 0.10
C THR A 37 -13.60 -8.96 -0.10
N TYR A 38 -12.75 -8.07 -0.61
CA TYR A 38 -13.11 -6.69 -0.91
C TYR A 38 -13.09 -6.42 -2.41
N ARG A 39 -14.15 -5.79 -2.94
CA ARG A 39 -14.29 -5.29 -4.34
C ARG A 39 -13.80 -6.23 -5.44
N LYS A 40 -13.91 -7.54 -5.23
CA LYS A 40 -13.41 -8.57 -6.15
C LYS A 40 -13.83 -8.37 -7.60
N LYS A 41 -15.12 -8.06 -7.84
CA LYS A 41 -15.67 -7.87 -9.19
C LYS A 41 -14.98 -6.72 -9.94
N ILE A 42 -14.84 -5.56 -9.29
CA ILE A 42 -14.21 -4.37 -9.88
C ILE A 42 -12.73 -4.64 -10.17
N ILE A 43 -12.01 -5.23 -9.20
CA ILE A 43 -10.58 -5.51 -9.35
C ILE A 43 -10.36 -6.51 -10.50
N ILE A 44 -11.12 -7.60 -10.55
CA ILE A 44 -11.01 -8.58 -11.64
C ILE A 44 -11.37 -7.95 -12.99
N SER A 45 -12.38 -7.08 -13.06
CA SER A 45 -12.72 -6.36 -14.29
C SER A 45 -11.55 -5.51 -14.79
N ASN A 46 -10.94 -4.73 -13.90
CA ASN A 46 -9.79 -3.89 -14.23
C ASN A 46 -8.58 -4.73 -14.67
N ILE A 47 -8.30 -5.85 -14.00
CA ILE A 47 -7.22 -6.76 -14.39
C ILE A 47 -7.47 -7.35 -15.79
N LYS A 48 -8.71 -7.75 -16.10
CA LYS A 48 -9.06 -8.27 -17.43
C LYS A 48 -8.90 -7.22 -18.53
N LEU A 49 -9.28 -5.97 -18.25
CA LEU A 49 -9.10 -4.85 -19.18
C LEU A 49 -7.61 -4.53 -19.41
N ALA A 50 -6.81 -4.52 -18.35
CA ALA A 50 -5.37 -4.25 -18.45
C ALA A 50 -4.57 -5.42 -19.05
N PHE A 51 -5.02 -6.65 -18.84
CA PHE A 51 -4.33 -7.88 -19.28
C PHE A 51 -5.29 -8.83 -20.00
N PRO A 52 -5.76 -8.47 -21.21
CA PRO A 52 -6.80 -9.22 -21.93
C PRO A 52 -6.38 -10.65 -22.29
N ASN A 53 -5.08 -10.87 -22.50
CA ASN A 53 -4.54 -12.17 -22.95
C ASN A 53 -4.20 -13.14 -21.79
N LYS A 54 -4.51 -12.79 -20.54
CA LYS A 54 -4.18 -13.63 -19.37
C LYS A 54 -5.25 -14.67 -19.08
N THR A 55 -4.82 -15.87 -18.71
CA THR A 55 -5.73 -16.94 -18.29
C THR A 55 -6.43 -16.61 -16.98
N LYS A 56 -7.55 -17.29 -16.70
CA LYS A 56 -8.28 -17.15 -15.41
C LYS A 56 -7.40 -17.41 -14.19
N ARG A 57 -6.45 -18.36 -14.29
CA ARG A 57 -5.50 -18.69 -13.21
C ARG A 57 -4.52 -17.53 -12.97
N GLU A 58 -3.96 -16.97 -14.03
CA GLU A 58 -3.05 -15.82 -13.92
C GLU A 58 -3.78 -14.58 -13.38
N ILE A 59 -4.99 -14.29 -13.88
CA ILE A 59 -5.82 -13.19 -13.37
C ILE A 59 -6.07 -13.34 -11.86
N ASN A 60 -6.36 -14.56 -11.39
CA ASN A 60 -6.58 -14.81 -9.97
C ASN A 60 -5.30 -14.65 -9.13
N ASN A 61 -4.14 -15.02 -9.69
CA ASN A 61 -2.85 -14.80 -9.04
C ASN A 61 -2.54 -13.30 -8.92
N ILE A 62 -2.76 -12.54 -9.99
CA ILE A 62 -2.62 -11.07 -9.98
C ILE A 62 -3.59 -10.45 -8.96
N TYR A 63 -4.85 -10.89 -8.92
CA TYR A 63 -5.83 -10.41 -7.93
C TYR A 63 -5.36 -10.63 -6.48
N LYS A 64 -4.85 -11.83 -6.16
CA LYS A 64 -4.33 -12.13 -4.81
C LYS A 64 -3.12 -11.26 -4.48
N GLY A 65 -2.16 -11.14 -5.42
CA GLY A 65 -0.99 -10.29 -5.26
C GLY A 65 -1.35 -8.82 -5.08
N PHE A 66 -2.24 -8.29 -5.91
CA PHE A 66 -2.77 -6.93 -5.82
C PHE A 66 -3.40 -6.67 -4.46
N LYS A 67 -4.24 -7.59 -3.96
CA LYS A 67 -4.93 -7.39 -2.68
C LYS A 67 -3.96 -7.32 -1.50
N LEU A 68 -2.96 -8.21 -1.46
CA LEU A 68 -1.92 -8.18 -0.44
C LEU A 68 -1.07 -6.90 -0.54
N TYR A 69 -0.65 -6.56 -1.76
CA TYR A 69 0.14 -5.36 -2.01
C TYR A 69 -0.60 -4.08 -1.61
N PHE A 70 -1.89 -3.97 -1.94
CA PHE A 70 -2.71 -2.81 -1.62
C PHE A 70 -2.81 -2.57 -0.11
N LEU A 71 -2.97 -3.62 0.68
CA LEU A 71 -2.98 -3.51 2.15
C LEU A 71 -1.60 -3.12 2.69
N ASN A 72 -0.52 -3.71 2.17
CA ASN A 72 0.84 -3.32 2.53
C ASN A 72 1.11 -1.85 2.20
N LEU A 73 0.65 -1.37 1.05
CA LEU A 73 0.79 0.03 0.64
C LEU A 73 0.10 0.98 1.62
N ILE A 74 -1.10 0.64 2.12
CA ILE A 74 -1.78 1.44 3.15
C ILE A 74 -0.93 1.52 4.42
N TRP A 75 -0.34 0.41 4.85
CA TRP A 75 0.56 0.41 6.00
C TRP A 75 1.83 1.21 5.78
N GLU A 76 2.40 1.16 4.58
CA GLU A 76 3.57 1.98 4.23
C GLU A 76 3.23 3.48 4.28
N ILE A 77 2.07 3.89 3.76
CA ILE A 77 1.59 5.28 3.84
C ILE A 77 1.42 5.70 5.30
N ILE A 78 0.84 4.84 6.15
CA ILE A 78 0.72 5.14 7.58
C ILE A 78 2.11 5.22 8.23
N LYS A 79 3.04 4.33 7.87
CA LYS A 79 4.42 4.33 8.39
C LYS A 79 5.17 5.63 8.09
N MET A 80 4.82 6.34 7.01
CA MET A 80 5.43 7.63 6.67
C MET A 80 5.28 8.69 7.77
N PHE A 81 4.26 8.61 8.64
CA PHE A 81 4.06 9.56 9.75
C PHE A 81 5.18 9.55 10.80
N SER A 82 5.93 8.45 10.94
CA SER A 82 7.08 8.33 11.87
C SER A 82 8.38 7.92 11.18
N SER A 83 8.40 7.91 9.85
CA SER A 83 9.58 7.53 9.08
C SER A 83 10.60 8.66 9.00
N ASN A 84 11.88 8.30 8.92
CA ASN A 84 12.99 9.24 8.73
C ASN A 84 13.72 8.98 7.39
N ASN A 85 14.70 9.82 7.05
CA ASN A 85 15.47 9.69 5.81
C ASN A 85 16.13 8.31 5.64
N ASN A 86 16.55 7.66 6.72
CA ASN A 86 17.17 6.34 6.66
C ASN A 86 16.17 5.25 6.24
N PHE A 87 14.89 5.38 6.65
CA PHE A 87 13.83 4.48 6.20
C PHE A 87 13.67 4.53 4.68
N TYR A 88 13.60 5.73 4.11
CA TYR A 88 13.44 5.93 2.68
C TYR A 88 14.67 5.48 1.89
N LYS A 89 15.88 5.86 2.31
CA LYS A 89 17.14 5.43 1.66
C LYS A 89 17.31 3.92 1.58
N LYS A 90 16.79 3.17 2.56
CA LYS A 90 16.86 1.70 2.57
C LYS A 90 15.86 1.03 1.62
N ARG A 91 14.78 1.71 1.24
CA ARG A 91 13.62 1.10 0.56
C ARG A 91 13.35 1.65 -0.83
N ILE A 92 13.72 2.91 -1.07
CA ILE A 92 13.49 3.61 -2.33
C ILE A 92 14.82 3.69 -3.07
N ARG A 93 14.81 3.23 -4.32
CA ARG A 93 15.90 3.43 -5.28
C ARG A 93 15.32 4.21 -6.45
N VAL A 94 15.89 5.37 -6.73
CA VAL A 94 15.51 6.19 -7.89
C VAL A 94 16.43 5.78 -9.03
N SER A 95 15.86 5.24 -10.09
CA SER A 95 16.55 4.96 -11.34
C SER A 95 16.48 6.18 -12.27
N ASN A 96 17.50 6.34 -13.12
CA ASN A 96 17.53 7.37 -14.17
C ASN A 96 17.40 8.81 -13.62
N ILE A 97 18.08 9.09 -12.50
CA ILE A 97 18.08 10.43 -11.89
C ILE A 97 18.63 11.49 -12.85
N ASP A 98 19.49 11.08 -13.79
CA ASP A 98 20.16 11.95 -14.75
C ASP A 98 19.17 12.71 -15.65
N ILE A 99 18.01 12.11 -15.98
CA ILE A 99 16.96 12.74 -16.79
C ILE A 99 16.42 14.02 -16.13
N ILE A 100 16.42 14.08 -14.80
CA ILE A 100 15.91 15.24 -14.05
C ILE A 100 16.92 16.39 -14.10
N ASN A 101 18.22 16.09 -14.18
CA ASN A 101 19.27 17.10 -14.18
C ASN A 101 19.44 17.79 -15.55
N ASP A 102 18.87 17.22 -16.61
CA ASP A 102 18.91 17.76 -17.97
C ASP A 102 17.82 18.83 -18.24
N TYR A 103 16.97 19.16 -17.25
CA TYR A 103 15.95 20.22 -17.29
C TYR A 103 16.19 21.27 -16.21
#